data_AF-A0A7S0L5Y3-F1
#
_entry.id   AF-A0A7S0L5Y3-F1
#
_cell.length_a   1.000
_cell.length_b   1.000
_cell.length_c   1.000
_cell.angle_alpha   90.00
_cell.angle_beta   90.00
_cell.angle_gamma   90.00
#
_symmetry.space_group_name_H-M   'P 1'
#
loop_
_entity.id
_entity.type
_entity.pdbx_description
1 polymer ?
#
loop_
_entity_poly.entity_id
_entity_poly.type
_entity_poly.pdbx_seq_one_letter_code
_entity_poly.pdbx_strand_id
1 'polypeptide(L)'
;GEAWGDPKPQLIVAIPAIAGKANAAHHVRSKLGFTSADCISAGDSLNDAPMLESGIFFVFVANAADELVRKAAALPRQQHLHFRAASAHAEGCLEGIRHFRAQSGQ
;
A
#
# COMPACT_ATOMS: atom_id res chain seq x y z
N GLY A 1 1.53 -17.64 -19.03
CA GLY A 1 1.26 -19.07 -18.85
C GLY A 1 0.14 -19.19 -17.84
N GLU A 2 -1.01 -19.69 -18.29
CA GLU A 2 -2.31 -19.65 -17.60
C GLU A 2 -2.34 -20.56 -16.38
N ALA A 3 -1.80 -20.10 -15.25
CA ALA A 3 -1.85 -20.87 -14.00
C ALA A 3 -3.27 -20.96 -13.39
N TRP A 4 -4.24 -20.20 -13.92
CA TRP A 4 -5.54 -19.99 -13.27
C TRP A 4 -6.76 -20.23 -14.17
N GLY A 5 -6.58 -20.67 -15.43
CA GLY A 5 -7.68 -20.92 -16.37
C GLY A 5 -8.28 -19.66 -17.02
N ASP A 6 -9.17 -19.88 -18.00
CA ASP A 6 -9.96 -18.86 -18.71
C ASP A 6 -11.47 -19.16 -18.55
N PRO A 7 -12.27 -18.25 -17.96
CA PRO A 7 -11.89 -16.95 -17.45
C PRO A 7 -11.05 -17.03 -16.18
N LYS A 8 -10.20 -16.01 -16.00
CA LYS A 8 -9.41 -15.86 -14.77
C LYS A 8 -10.35 -15.80 -13.55
N PRO A 9 -10.15 -16.64 -12.53
CA PRO A 9 -11.04 -16.70 -11.37
C PRO A 9 -10.94 -15.44 -10.54
N GLN A 10 -12.06 -15.08 -9.92
CA GLN A 10 -12.11 -14.04 -8.90
C GLN A 10 -11.68 -14.62 -7.54
N LEU A 11 -10.69 -13.99 -6.91
CA LEU A 11 -10.28 -14.35 -5.55
C LEU A 11 -11.15 -13.61 -4.53
N ILE A 12 -11.76 -14.36 -3.61
CA ILE A 12 -12.50 -13.82 -2.46
C ILE A 12 -11.73 -14.17 -1.20
N VAL A 13 -11.46 -13.15 -0.37
CA VAL A 13 -10.75 -13.31 0.91
C VAL A 13 -11.74 -13.10 2.05
N ALA A 14 -12.00 -14.14 2.83
CA ALA A 14 -12.82 -14.09 4.03
C ALA A 14 -11.94 -14.33 5.26
N ILE A 15 -11.81 -13.30 6.11
CA ILE A 15 -10.95 -13.31 7.30
C ILE A 15 -11.67 -12.58 8.46
N PRO A 16 -11.25 -12.80 9.72
CA PRO A 16 -11.79 -12.04 10.85
C PRO A 16 -11.65 -10.53 10.64
N ALA A 17 -12.59 -9.73 11.17
CA ALA A 17 -12.57 -8.27 11.02
C ALA A 17 -11.29 -7.61 11.57
N ILE A 18 -10.62 -8.23 12.53
CA ILE A 18 -9.35 -7.76 13.09
C ILE A 18 -8.14 -8.11 12.20
N ALA A 19 -8.29 -9.02 11.25
CA ALA A 19 -7.22 -9.43 10.35
C ALA A 19 -7.15 -8.52 9.11
N GLY A 20 -6.02 -8.56 8.39
CA GLY A 20 -5.79 -7.77 7.18
C GLY A 20 -4.48 -7.01 7.22
N LYS A 21 -4.06 -6.48 6.07
CA LYS A 21 -2.73 -5.88 5.88
C LYS A 21 -2.47 -4.70 6.82
N ALA A 22 -3.44 -3.79 6.98
CA ALA A 22 -3.29 -2.62 7.86
C ALA A 22 -3.09 -3.01 9.33
N ASN A 23 -3.96 -3.86 9.88
CA ASN A 23 -3.85 -4.33 11.26
C ASN A 23 -2.57 -5.15 11.49
N ALA A 24 -2.17 -5.97 10.52
CA ALA A 24 -0.91 -6.70 10.58
C ALA A 24 0.30 -5.75 10.57
N ALA A 25 0.31 -4.74 9.71
CA ALA A 25 1.36 -3.73 9.67
C ALA A 25 1.45 -2.96 10.99
N HIS A 26 0.30 -2.57 11.57
CA HIS A 26 0.25 -1.94 12.90
C HIS A 26 0.83 -2.83 14.00
N HIS A 27 0.47 -4.11 13.99
CA HIS A 27 0.98 -5.07 14.95
C HIS A 27 2.51 -5.18 14.85
N VAL A 28 3.04 -5.43 13.65
CA VAL A 28 4.49 -5.59 13.41
C VAL A 28 5.25 -4.32 13.77
N ARG A 29 4.79 -3.16 13.32
CA ARG A 29 5.37 -1.85 13.65
C ARG A 29 5.48 -1.66 15.17
N SER A 30 4.38 -1.89 15.89
CA SER A 30 4.35 -1.76 17.36
C SER A 30 5.27 -2.76 18.04
N LYS A 31 5.28 -4.01 17.57
CA LYS A 31 6.13 -5.08 18.14
C LYS A 31 7.63 -4.80 17.99
N LEU A 32 8.01 -4.08 16.93
CA LEU A 32 9.40 -3.74 16.62
C LEU A 32 9.81 -2.33 17.09
N GLY A 33 8.89 -1.55 17.69
CA GLY A 33 9.18 -0.24 18.25
C GLY A 33 9.31 0.89 17.23
N PHE A 34 8.72 0.74 16.04
CA PHE A 34 8.70 1.79 15.01
C PHE A 34 7.47 2.71 15.14
N THR A 35 7.60 3.94 14.69
CA THR A 35 6.47 4.87 14.49
C THR A 35 5.89 4.72 13.09
N SER A 36 4.73 5.34 12.81
CA SER A 36 4.21 5.37 11.43
C SER A 36 5.15 6.10 10.48
N ALA A 37 5.88 7.11 10.96
CA ALA A 37 6.80 7.90 10.14
C ALA A 37 8.06 7.10 9.75
N ASP A 38 8.42 6.07 10.53
CA ASP A 38 9.52 5.16 10.22
C ASP A 38 9.13 4.09 9.19
N CYS A 39 7.85 4.03 8.80
CA CYS A 39 7.29 2.97 7.99
C CYS A 39 6.80 3.51 6.64
N ILE A 40 7.10 2.76 5.59
CA ILE A 40 6.56 2.96 4.25
C ILE A 40 5.97 1.64 3.80
N SER A 41 4.78 1.70 3.21
CA SER A 41 4.09 0.59 2.57
C SER A 41 4.01 0.82 1.08
N ALA A 42 3.88 -0.24 0.30
CA ALA A 42 3.72 -0.19 -1.14
C ALA A 42 2.70 -1.23 -1.58
N GLY A 43 1.94 -0.92 -2.63
CA GLY A 43 0.92 -1.83 -3.14
C GLY A 43 0.50 -1.52 -4.56
N ASP A 44 -0.16 -2.50 -5.18
CA ASP A 44 -0.54 -2.47 -6.58
C ASP A 44 -1.99 -2.90 -6.83
N SER A 45 -2.67 -3.48 -5.85
CA SER A 45 -4.02 -4.00 -6.04
C SER A 45 -4.98 -3.64 -4.92
N LEU A 46 -6.28 -3.90 -5.13
CA LEU A 46 -7.31 -3.60 -4.13
C LEU A 46 -7.08 -4.27 -2.76
N ASN A 47 -6.35 -5.38 -2.70
CA ASN A 47 -6.06 -6.03 -1.43
C ASN A 47 -5.12 -5.17 -0.54
N ASP A 48 -4.47 -4.15 -1.10
CA ASP A 48 -3.63 -3.17 -0.41
C ASP A 48 -4.41 -1.94 0.07
N ALA A 49 -5.65 -1.75 -0.39
CA ALA A 49 -6.46 -0.58 -0.07
C ALA A 49 -6.57 -0.28 1.45
N PRO A 50 -6.65 -1.26 2.37
CA PRO A 50 -6.64 -0.98 3.79
C PRO A 50 -5.43 -0.17 4.27
N MET A 51 -4.28 -0.25 3.57
CA MET A 51 -3.09 0.51 3.94
C MET A 51 -3.26 2.03 3.75
N LEU A 52 -4.15 2.47 2.86
CA LEU A 52 -4.40 3.89 2.60
C LEU A 52 -4.93 4.64 3.83
N GLU A 53 -5.64 3.93 4.71
CA GLU A 53 -6.23 4.46 5.94
C GLU A 53 -5.40 4.13 7.18
N SER A 54 -4.27 3.42 7.02
CA SER A 54 -3.42 3.01 8.15
C SER A 54 -2.64 4.17 8.78
N GLY A 55 -2.55 5.32 8.12
CA GLY A 55 -1.66 6.40 8.58
C GLY A 55 -0.16 6.09 8.44
N ILE A 56 0.19 5.01 7.73
CA ILE A 56 1.55 4.72 7.25
C ILE A 56 1.67 5.25 5.82
N PHE A 57 2.83 5.80 5.44
CA PHE A 57 3.05 6.26 4.08
C PHE A 57 2.82 5.14 3.06
N PHE A 58 2.17 5.46 1.94
CA PHE A 58 1.81 4.47 0.93
C PHE A 58 2.38 4.81 -0.45
N VAL A 59 2.98 3.85 -1.12
CA VAL A 59 3.50 3.98 -2.48
C VAL A 59 2.62 3.18 -3.44
N PHE A 60 1.98 3.86 -4.38
CA PHE A 60 1.48 3.17 -5.58
C PHE A 60 2.67 2.94 -6.50
N VAL A 61 3.06 1.68 -6.67
CA VAL A 61 4.01 1.33 -7.73
C VAL A 61 3.36 1.55 -9.11
N ALA A 62 4.13 1.79 -10.16
CA ALA A 62 3.57 2.24 -11.43
C ALA A 62 2.58 1.24 -12.07
N ASN A 63 2.69 -0.05 -11.77
CA ASN A 63 1.76 -1.10 -12.21
C ASN A 63 0.53 -1.23 -11.30
N ALA A 64 0.27 -0.28 -10.41
CA ALA A 64 -0.91 -0.30 -9.55
C ALA A 64 -2.20 -0.19 -10.38
N ALA A 65 -3.18 -1.02 -10.05
CA ALA A 65 -4.48 -1.03 -10.67
C ALA A 65 -5.22 0.29 -10.44
N ASP A 66 -5.86 0.82 -11.48
CA ASP A 66 -6.59 2.09 -11.41
C ASP A 66 -7.67 2.11 -10.32
N GLU A 67 -8.24 0.96 -10.00
CA GLU A 67 -9.27 0.85 -8.95
C GLU A 67 -8.72 1.20 -7.56
N LEU A 68 -7.49 0.77 -7.26
CA LEU A 68 -6.81 1.13 -6.03
C LEU A 68 -6.53 2.65 -5.99
N VAL A 69 -6.08 3.23 -7.10
CA VAL A 69 -5.83 4.68 -7.23
C VAL A 69 -7.13 5.49 -7.06
N ARG A 70 -8.23 5.05 -7.70
CA ARG A 70 -9.55 5.68 -7.55
C ARG A 70 -10.03 5.64 -6.11
N LYS A 71 -9.83 4.53 -5.40
CA LYS A 71 -10.19 4.42 -3.99
C LYS A 71 -9.43 5.42 -3.11
N ALA A 72 -8.15 5.63 -3.38
CA ALA A 72 -7.36 6.64 -2.68
C ALA A 72 -7.82 8.07 -2.97
N ALA A 73 -8.18 8.36 -4.22
CA ALA A 73 -8.70 9.68 -4.62
C ALA A 73 -10.04 10.03 -3.93
N ALA A 74 -10.80 9.02 -3.48
CA ALA A 74 -12.05 9.21 -2.74
C ALA A 74 -11.85 9.49 -1.24
N LEU A 75 -10.64 9.31 -0.70
CA LEU A 75 -10.34 9.59 0.72
C LEU A 75 -10.24 11.09 0.99
N PRO A 76 -10.55 11.55 2.23
CA PRO A 76 -10.31 12.93 2.64
C PRO A 76 -8.85 13.35 2.42
N ARG A 77 -8.63 14.60 2.00
CA ARG A 77 -7.30 15.12 1.64
C ARG A 77 -6.28 15.01 2.78
N GLN A 78 -6.71 15.10 4.02
CA GLN A 78 -5.89 14.96 5.22
C GLN A 78 -5.30 13.54 5.38
N GLN A 79 -5.87 12.56 4.70
CA GLN A 79 -5.42 11.16 4.70
C GLN A 79 -4.55 10.84 3.47
N HIS A 80 -4.18 11.85 2.66
CA HIS A 80 -3.34 11.66 1.47
C HIS A 80 -1.86 11.53 1.84
N LEU A 81 -1.52 10.43 2.52
CA LEU A 81 -0.14 10.06 2.86
C LEU A 81 0.47 9.15 1.81
N HIS A 82 0.22 9.44 0.53
CA HIS A 82 0.57 8.55 -0.56
C HIS A 82 1.37 9.22 -1.68
N PHE A 83 2.21 8.42 -2.33
CA PHE A 83 3.03 8.80 -3.48
C PHE A 83 2.79 7.83 -4.63
N ARG A 84 2.69 8.34 -5.86
CA ARG A 84 2.60 7.51 -7.07
C ARG A 84 3.96 7.47 -7.76
N ALA A 85 4.62 6.31 -7.71
CA ALA A 85 5.90 6.10 -8.36
C ALA A 85 5.75 6.02 -9.88
N ALA A 86 6.77 6.47 -10.60
CA ALA A 86 6.90 6.29 -12.04
C ALA A 86 7.38 4.87 -12.41
N SER A 87 8.07 4.21 -11.47
CA SER A 87 8.63 2.87 -11.65
C SER A 87 7.71 1.77 -11.12
N ALA A 88 7.66 0.62 -11.80
CA ALA A 88 6.85 -0.53 -11.39
C ALA A 88 7.59 -1.42 -10.38
N HIS A 89 6.83 -2.26 -9.67
CA HIS A 89 7.37 -3.30 -8.79
C HIS A 89 8.41 -2.77 -7.78
N ALA A 90 9.52 -3.51 -7.58
CA ALA A 90 10.55 -3.19 -6.59
C ALA A 90 11.21 -1.82 -6.83
N GLU A 91 11.39 -1.40 -8.08
CA GLU A 91 11.98 -0.07 -8.35
C GLU A 91 11.02 1.04 -7.90
N GLY A 92 9.71 0.85 -8.05
CA GLY A 92 8.71 1.77 -7.49
C GLY A 92 8.80 1.89 -5.97
N CYS A 93 9.10 0.79 -5.27
CA CYS A 93 9.34 0.82 -3.83
C CYS A 93 10.58 1.67 -3.49
N LEU A 94 11.68 1.51 -4.22
CA LEU A 94 12.90 2.30 -4.01
C LEU A 94 12.68 3.79 -4.29
N GLU A 95 11.95 4.11 -5.35
CA GLU A 95 11.53 5.47 -5.68
C GLU A 95 10.72 6.11 -4.54
N GLY A 96 9.75 5.37 -3.99
CA GLY A 96 8.96 5.82 -2.85
C GLY A 96 9.78 6.03 -1.57
N ILE A 97 10.74 5.15 -1.28
CA ILE A 97 11.67 5.33 -0.15
C ILE A 97 12.47 6.63 -0.30
N ARG A 98 13.04 6.88 -1.49
CA ARG A 98 13.78 8.12 -1.78
C ARG A 98 12.89 9.35 -1.62
N HIS A 99 11.65 9.28 -2.12
CA HIS A 99 10.68 10.37 -2.04
C HIS A 99 10.36 10.78 -0.60
N PHE A 100 10.01 9.82 0.26
CA PHE A 100 9.62 10.12 1.64
C PHE A 100 10.80 10.49 2.55
N ARG A 101 12.00 9.95 2.29
CA ARG A 101 13.24 10.39 2.98
C ARG A 101 13.54 11.87 2.71
N ALA A 102 13.48 12.27 1.44
CA ALA A 102 13.72 13.66 1.05
C ALA A 102 12.75 14.66 1.74
N GLN A 103 11.53 14.23 2.08
CA GLN A 103 10.55 15.06 2.79
C GLN A 103 10.76 15.11 4.31
N SER A 104 11.42 14.12 4.89
CA SER A 104 11.67 14.02 6.33
C SER A 104 12.98 14.69 6.76
N GLY A 105 13.73 15.29 5.83
CA GLY A 105 14.99 15.98 6.11
C GLY A 105 16.12 15.04 6.55
N GLN A 106 16.01 13.75 6.23
CA GLN A 106 17.04 12.73 6.41
C GLN A 106 17.71 12.35 5.09
#